data_AF-A0A967HEM1-F1
#
_entry.id   AF-A0A967HEM1-F1
#
_cell.length_a   1.000
_cell.length_b   1.000
_cell.length_c   1.000
_cell.angle_alpha   90.00
_cell.angle_beta   90.00
_cell.angle_gamma   90.00
#
_symmetry.space_group_name_H-M   'P 1'
#
loop_
_entity.id
_entity.type
_entity.pdbx_description
1 polymer ?
#
loop_
_entity_poly.entity_id
_entity_poly.type
_entity_poly.pdbx_seq_one_letter_code
_entity_poly.pdbx_strand_id
1 'polypeptide(L)'
;MRAYLGVLVLVLLPLLMEPVITTPGPTLVGSPESMVRQNAVARWHRLDFVRTPVDVARLVMEGGLVPAPGNGDYRLEGVDLPFTHPVTRVFLERTAREYRRACGEPLVVTSLVRPLDRQPPNAHPLSVHPAGMAVDLRIPDRPECRRHLERLLLALEAQGVVDATEERRPPHLHVAVYPGAYAAHVVRLVRDSASSVRGPRQRPSRHAVPAAALWAFGGLLIALGGMMAWRYRRTGRVARRGGRS
;
A
#
# COMPACT_ATOMS: atom_id res chain seq x y z
N MET A 1 70.81 -9.74 39.39
CA MET A 1 69.91 -8.56 39.34
C MET A 1 68.68 -8.94 38.50
N ARG A 2 67.50 -8.89 39.15
CA ARG A 2 66.09 -8.73 38.68
C ARG A 2 65.86 -8.78 37.15
N ALA A 3 65.13 -9.72 36.53
CA ALA A 3 63.72 -10.16 36.62
C ALA A 3 62.68 -9.25 35.89
N TYR A 4 61.76 -9.92 35.17
CA TYR A 4 60.47 -9.52 34.55
C TYR A 4 60.54 -8.98 33.10
N LEU A 5 60.25 -9.78 32.06
CA LEU A 5 58.97 -10.39 31.64
C LEU A 5 57.94 -9.33 31.24
N GLY A 6 58.00 -8.92 29.96
CA GLY A 6 57.10 -7.95 29.34
C GLY A 6 55.75 -8.57 28.98
N VAL A 7 54.75 -8.21 29.79
CA VAL A 7 53.29 -8.13 29.55
C VAL A 7 52.78 -8.74 28.24
N LEU A 8 52.15 -9.91 28.37
CA LEU A 8 51.22 -10.51 27.43
C LEU A 8 50.02 -9.55 27.24
N VAL A 9 49.84 -9.05 26.03
CA VAL A 9 48.67 -8.25 25.63
C VAL A 9 47.44 -9.16 25.67
N LEU A 10 46.65 -9.06 26.74
CA LEU A 10 45.35 -9.68 26.85
C LEU A 10 44.39 -8.90 25.91
N VAL A 11 44.17 -9.43 24.70
CA VAL A 11 43.13 -8.94 23.80
C VAL A 11 41.79 -9.29 24.42
N LEU A 12 41.20 -8.32 25.13
CA LEU A 12 39.80 -8.31 25.54
C LEU A 12 38.93 -8.25 24.28
N LEU A 13 38.45 -9.41 23.84
CA LEU A 13 37.37 -9.52 22.85
C LEU A 13 36.09 -9.93 23.60
N PRO A 14 35.33 -8.99 24.21
CA PRO A 14 33.96 -9.31 24.56
C PRO A 14 33.19 -9.50 23.25
N LEU A 15 32.77 -10.73 23.01
CA LEU A 15 31.75 -11.10 22.02
C LEU A 15 30.60 -10.08 22.10
N LEU A 16 30.47 -9.23 21.08
CA LEU A 16 29.27 -8.45 20.81
C LEU A 16 28.18 -9.43 20.36
N MET A 17 27.62 -10.19 21.31
CA MET A 17 26.31 -10.80 21.11
C MET A 17 25.30 -9.65 21.19
N GLU A 18 25.09 -8.97 20.07
CA GLU A 18 23.98 -8.05 19.93
C GLU A 18 22.70 -8.84 20.25
N PRO A 19 21.88 -8.39 21.21
CA PRO A 19 20.61 -9.06 21.46
C PRO A 19 19.81 -9.00 20.16
N VAL A 20 19.54 -10.16 19.57
CA VAL A 20 18.57 -10.26 18.49
C VAL A 20 17.22 -9.93 19.12
N ILE A 21 16.81 -8.67 19.03
CA ILE A 21 15.45 -8.26 19.37
C ILE A 21 14.57 -8.85 18.28
N THR A 22 14.06 -10.05 18.52
CA THR A 22 13.00 -10.65 17.70
C THR A 22 11.75 -9.81 17.90
N THR A 23 11.47 -8.92 16.94
CA THR A 23 10.14 -8.31 16.85
C THR A 23 9.16 -9.42 16.48
N PRO A 24 8.03 -9.56 17.21
CA PRO A 24 6.99 -10.49 16.79
C PRO A 24 6.63 -10.21 15.33
N GLY A 25 6.51 -11.28 14.52
CA GLY A 25 6.08 -11.15 13.13
C GLY A 25 4.68 -10.54 13.02
N PRO A 26 4.25 -10.13 11.82
CA PRO A 26 2.92 -9.56 11.62
C PRO A 26 1.84 -10.53 12.09
N THR A 27 0.78 -9.99 12.66
CA THR A 27 -0.40 -10.73 13.10
C THR A 27 -1.63 -9.93 12.72
N LEU A 28 -2.77 -10.59 12.49
CA LEU A 28 -4.03 -9.90 12.21
C LEU A 28 -4.70 -9.34 13.48
N VAL A 29 -3.97 -9.27 14.60
CA VAL A 29 -4.49 -8.70 15.84
C VAL A 29 -4.26 -7.20 15.80
N GLY A 30 -5.35 -6.44 15.70
CA GLY A 30 -5.30 -4.99 15.75
C GLY A 30 -4.78 -4.48 17.09
N SER A 31 -4.09 -3.34 17.05
CA SER A 31 -3.57 -2.67 18.25
C SER A 31 -3.80 -1.15 18.19
N PRO A 32 -3.88 -0.45 19.34
CA PRO A 32 -3.92 1.02 19.34
C PRO A 32 -2.76 1.65 18.56
N GLU A 33 -1.57 1.07 18.64
CA GLU A 33 -0.39 1.52 17.91
C GLU A 33 -0.56 1.36 16.40
N SER A 34 -1.24 0.30 15.94
CA SER A 34 -1.62 0.15 14.53
C SER A 34 -2.48 1.31 14.05
N MET A 35 -3.55 1.63 14.79
CA MET A 35 -4.43 2.76 14.44
C MET A 35 -3.69 4.11 14.39
N VAL A 36 -2.77 4.34 15.33
CA VAL A 36 -1.92 5.54 15.34
C VAL A 36 -1.00 5.58 14.12
N ARG A 37 -0.34 4.46 13.78
CA ARG A 37 0.54 4.37 12.60
C ARG A 37 -0.23 4.62 11.31
N GLN A 38 -1.36 3.96 11.11
CA GLN A 38 -2.19 4.12 9.91
C GLN A 38 -2.61 5.59 9.73
N ASN A 39 -3.09 6.22 10.80
CA ASN A 39 -3.46 7.65 10.75
C ASN A 39 -2.25 8.55 10.47
N ALA A 40 -1.11 8.28 11.11
CA ALA A 40 0.12 9.03 10.88
C ALA A 40 0.58 8.94 9.42
N VAL A 41 0.47 7.77 8.78
CA VAL A 41 0.75 7.59 7.35
C VAL A 41 -0.20 8.45 6.49
N ALA A 42 -1.50 8.49 6.82
CA ALA A 42 -2.47 9.35 6.13
C ALA A 42 -2.06 10.83 6.18
N ARG A 43 -1.70 11.29 7.38
CA ARG A 43 -1.28 12.67 7.64
C ARG A 43 0.03 12.99 6.95
N TRP A 44 1.01 12.09 7.01
CA TRP A 44 2.30 12.22 6.36
C TRP A 44 2.15 12.40 4.84
N HIS A 45 1.30 11.60 4.22
CA HIS A 45 0.97 11.71 2.80
C HIS A 45 -0.02 12.84 2.47
N ARG A 46 -0.47 13.61 3.47
CA ARG A 46 -1.42 14.72 3.33
C ARG A 46 -2.69 14.31 2.61
N LEU A 47 -3.21 13.13 2.92
CA LEU A 47 -4.49 12.68 2.37
C LEU A 47 -5.63 13.48 3.00
N ASP A 48 -6.60 13.84 2.17
CA ASP A 48 -7.83 14.49 2.61
C ASP A 48 -8.76 13.46 3.27
N PHE A 49 -9.29 13.80 4.44
CA PHE A 49 -10.30 13.00 5.13
C PHE A 49 -11.67 13.54 4.74
N VAL A 50 -12.41 12.79 3.91
CA VAL A 50 -13.74 13.20 3.48
C VAL A 50 -14.69 13.30 4.67
N ARG A 51 -15.39 14.41 4.80
CA ARG A 51 -16.31 14.63 5.92
C ARG A 51 -17.71 14.20 5.55
N THR A 52 -18.09 14.46 4.30
CA THR A 52 -19.43 14.24 3.75
C THR A 52 -19.36 13.53 2.38
N PRO A 53 -20.47 12.98 1.86
CA PRO A 53 -20.53 12.48 0.49
C PRO A 53 -20.21 13.53 -0.59
N VAL A 54 -20.46 14.82 -0.32
CA VAL A 54 -20.10 15.92 -1.23
C VAL A 54 -18.58 16.04 -1.37
N ASP A 55 -17.84 15.85 -0.26
CA ASP A 55 -16.37 15.83 -0.30
C ASP A 55 -15.83 14.68 -1.15
N VAL A 56 -16.53 13.54 -1.19
CA VAL A 56 -16.16 12.40 -2.05
C VAL A 56 -16.24 12.82 -3.51
N ALA A 57 -17.34 13.43 -3.95
CA ALA A 57 -17.50 13.90 -5.32
C ALA A 57 -16.40 14.92 -5.70
N ARG A 58 -16.08 15.85 -4.79
CA ARG A 58 -14.99 16.81 -4.97
C ARG A 58 -13.64 16.12 -5.16
N LEU A 59 -13.27 15.19 -4.27
CA LEU A 59 -12.00 14.47 -4.39
C LEU A 59 -11.92 13.55 -5.60
N VAL A 60 -13.05 13.04 -6.09
CA VAL A 60 -13.09 12.31 -7.36
C VAL A 60 -12.74 13.22 -8.53
N MET A 61 -13.30 14.44 -8.58
CA MET A 61 -12.96 15.43 -9.62
C MET A 61 -11.50 15.87 -9.57
N GLU A 62 -10.93 15.97 -8.37
CA GLU A 62 -9.52 16.34 -8.14
C GLU A 62 -8.54 15.18 -8.35
N GLY A 63 -9.04 13.95 -8.55
CA GLY A 63 -8.23 12.74 -8.71
C GLY A 63 -7.66 12.17 -7.40
N GLY A 64 -8.07 12.70 -6.24
CA GLY A 64 -7.71 12.18 -4.92
C GLY A 64 -8.40 10.86 -4.58
N LEU A 65 -9.60 10.64 -5.13
CA LEU A 65 -10.32 9.37 -5.07
C LEU A 65 -10.67 8.90 -6.49
N VAL A 66 -10.81 7.59 -6.66
CA VAL A 66 -11.22 6.97 -7.93
C VAL A 66 -12.34 5.96 -7.70
N PRO A 67 -13.21 5.73 -8.70
CA PRO A 67 -14.22 4.69 -8.62
C PRO A 67 -13.57 3.30 -8.47
N ALA A 68 -14.19 2.44 -7.66
CA ALA A 68 -13.87 1.02 -7.50
C ALA A 68 -15.18 0.20 -7.46
N PRO A 69 -15.91 0.10 -8.58
CA PRO A 69 -17.29 -0.42 -8.61
C PRO A 69 -17.41 -1.95 -8.50
N GLY A 70 -16.32 -2.70 -8.33
CA GLY A 70 -16.31 -4.14 -8.56
C GLY A 70 -15.82 -4.51 -9.96
N ASN A 71 -15.54 -5.79 -10.15
CA ASN A 71 -15.24 -6.42 -11.44
C ASN A 71 -15.38 -7.96 -11.32
N GLY A 72 -14.84 -8.73 -12.29
CA GLY A 72 -14.86 -10.19 -12.22
C GLY A 72 -14.02 -10.79 -11.08
N ASP A 73 -13.08 -10.04 -10.51
CA ASP A 73 -12.15 -10.47 -9.47
C ASP A 73 -12.65 -10.13 -8.05
N TYR A 74 -13.43 -9.06 -7.87
CA TYR A 74 -14.07 -8.71 -6.61
C TYR A 74 -15.47 -8.13 -6.79
N ARG A 75 -16.33 -8.34 -5.80
CA ARG A 75 -17.67 -7.74 -5.71
C ARG A 75 -17.81 -6.88 -4.47
N LEU A 76 -18.71 -5.90 -4.55
CA LEU A 76 -19.10 -5.06 -3.42
C LEU A 76 -20.31 -5.67 -2.71
N GLU A 77 -20.38 -5.54 -1.39
CA GLU A 77 -21.52 -5.95 -0.58
C GLU A 77 -21.82 -4.86 0.45
N GLY A 78 -22.93 -4.14 0.29
CA GLY A 78 -23.32 -3.05 1.19
C GLY A 78 -22.44 -1.79 1.11
N VAL A 79 -21.78 -1.55 -0.02
CA VAL A 79 -20.89 -0.39 -0.22
C VAL A 79 -21.62 0.74 -0.95
N ASP A 80 -22.03 1.78 -0.22
CA ASP A 80 -22.76 2.93 -0.79
C ASP A 80 -21.87 3.89 -1.60
N LEU A 81 -20.61 4.03 -1.18
CA LEU A 81 -19.63 4.94 -1.78
C LEU A 81 -18.46 4.13 -2.33
N PRO A 82 -18.56 3.61 -3.57
CA PRO A 82 -17.56 2.72 -4.16
C PRO A 82 -16.37 3.51 -4.70
N PHE A 83 -15.71 4.28 -3.83
CA PHE A 83 -14.56 5.11 -4.16
C PHE A 83 -13.44 4.84 -3.18
N THR A 84 -12.21 4.96 -3.65
CA THR A 84 -11.01 4.69 -2.85
C THR A 84 -9.84 5.50 -3.38
N HIS A 85 -8.75 5.56 -2.61
CA HIS A 85 -7.51 6.19 -3.07
C HIS A 85 -6.94 5.41 -4.28
N PRO A 86 -6.34 6.06 -5.29
CA PRO A 86 -5.83 5.38 -6.49
C PRO A 86 -4.93 4.17 -6.21
N VAL A 87 -4.02 4.28 -5.24
CA VAL A 87 -3.13 3.18 -4.87
C VAL A 87 -3.89 2.03 -4.18
N THR A 88 -4.90 2.34 -3.37
CA THR A 88 -5.74 1.34 -2.72
C THR A 88 -6.59 0.59 -3.74
N ARG A 89 -7.04 1.24 -4.82
CA ARG A 89 -7.65 0.53 -5.96
C ARG A 89 -6.69 -0.46 -6.61
N VAL A 90 -5.43 -0.06 -6.83
CA VAL A 90 -4.41 -0.96 -7.40
C VAL A 90 -4.16 -2.16 -6.48
N PHE A 91 -4.08 -1.93 -5.16
CA PHE A 91 -4.01 -3.02 -4.18
C PHE A 91 -5.20 -3.96 -4.32
N LEU A 92 -6.43 -3.42 -4.26
CA LEU A 92 -7.65 -4.19 -4.31
C LEU A 92 -7.73 -5.05 -5.57
N GLU A 93 -7.51 -4.47 -6.75
CA GLU A 93 -7.60 -5.20 -8.02
C GLU A 93 -6.52 -6.29 -8.16
N ARG A 94 -5.33 -6.09 -7.57
CA ARG A 94 -4.25 -7.10 -7.59
C ARG A 94 -4.54 -8.23 -6.62
N THR A 95 -4.86 -7.90 -5.38
CA THR A 95 -5.19 -8.85 -4.31
C THR A 95 -6.42 -9.68 -4.69
N ALA A 96 -7.46 -9.05 -5.24
CA ALA A 96 -8.67 -9.74 -5.70
C ALA A 96 -8.38 -10.74 -6.83
N ARG A 97 -7.54 -10.36 -7.80
CA ARG A 97 -7.15 -11.24 -8.90
C ARG A 97 -6.34 -12.45 -8.41
N GLU A 98 -5.43 -12.24 -7.48
CA GLU A 98 -4.66 -13.31 -6.86
C GLU A 98 -5.56 -14.26 -6.06
N TYR A 99 -6.43 -13.69 -5.21
CA TYR A 99 -7.42 -14.44 -4.45
C TYR A 99 -8.32 -15.27 -5.37
N ARG A 100 -8.90 -14.68 -6.42
CA ARG A 100 -9.76 -15.40 -7.36
C ARG A 100 -9.02 -16.52 -8.09
N ARG A 101 -7.75 -16.33 -8.46
CA ARG A 101 -6.93 -17.40 -9.06
C ARG A 101 -6.72 -18.57 -8.11
N ALA A 102 -6.53 -18.30 -6.82
CA ALA A 102 -6.32 -19.34 -5.82
C ALA A 102 -7.62 -20.03 -5.36
N CYS A 103 -8.73 -19.28 -5.31
CA CYS A 103 -9.97 -19.72 -4.68
C CYS A 103 -11.13 -19.98 -5.63
N GLY A 104 -11.07 -19.50 -6.87
CA GLY A 104 -12.15 -19.65 -7.86
C GLY A 104 -13.38 -18.76 -7.60
N GLU A 105 -13.37 -17.94 -6.55
CA GLU A 105 -14.47 -17.06 -6.17
C GLU A 105 -14.02 -15.59 -6.07
N PRO A 106 -14.91 -14.60 -6.28
CA PRO A 106 -14.54 -13.20 -6.17
C PRO A 106 -14.29 -12.80 -4.71
N LEU A 107 -13.30 -11.93 -4.49
CA LEU A 107 -13.11 -11.29 -3.19
C LEU A 107 -14.33 -10.40 -2.88
N VAL A 108 -14.77 -10.36 -1.63
CA VAL A 108 -15.95 -9.56 -1.23
C VAL A 108 -15.49 -8.37 -0.40
N VAL A 109 -15.76 -7.17 -0.92
CA VAL A 109 -15.47 -5.89 -0.28
C VAL A 109 -16.73 -5.38 0.40
N THR A 110 -16.64 -5.11 1.69
CA THR A 110 -17.77 -4.67 2.53
C THR A 110 -17.70 -3.18 2.89
N SER A 111 -16.55 -2.53 2.67
CA SER A 111 -16.40 -1.08 2.87
C SER A 111 -15.21 -0.53 2.08
N LEU A 112 -15.33 0.72 1.63
CA LEU A 112 -14.26 1.50 1.02
C LEU A 112 -14.19 2.88 1.71
N VAL A 113 -14.24 3.98 0.96
CA VAL A 113 -14.33 5.31 1.56
C VAL A 113 -15.60 5.42 2.41
N ARG A 114 -15.45 5.90 3.64
CA ARG A 114 -16.56 6.19 4.54
C ARG A 114 -16.38 7.60 5.11
N PRO A 115 -17.22 8.57 4.72
CA PRO A 115 -17.16 9.93 5.25
C PRO A 115 -17.27 9.97 6.78
N LEU A 116 -16.71 11.02 7.39
CA LEU A 116 -16.78 11.21 8.86
C LEU A 116 -18.22 11.28 9.37
N ASP A 117 -19.14 11.89 8.62
CA ASP A 117 -20.56 12.00 8.98
C ASP A 117 -21.37 10.71 8.75
N ARG A 118 -20.75 9.66 8.19
CA ARG A 118 -21.34 8.33 7.95
C ARG A 118 -20.65 7.21 8.73
N GLN A 119 -19.84 7.55 9.73
CA GLN A 119 -19.17 6.54 10.55
C GLN A 119 -20.18 5.78 11.43
N PRO A 120 -20.02 4.44 11.59
CA PRO A 120 -20.82 3.70 12.54
C PRO A 120 -20.49 4.11 13.99
N PRO A 121 -21.38 3.86 14.97
CA PRO A 121 -21.19 4.27 16.35
C PRO A 121 -19.89 3.76 17.01
N ASN A 122 -19.36 2.63 16.53
CA ASN A 122 -18.14 2.01 17.03
C ASN A 122 -16.87 2.40 16.25
N ALA A 123 -16.95 3.38 15.34
CA ALA A 123 -15.78 3.84 14.60
C ALA A 123 -14.75 4.52 15.51
N HIS A 124 -13.47 4.25 15.26
CA HIS A 124 -12.39 4.90 15.97
C HIS A 124 -12.12 6.32 15.38
N PRO A 125 -11.81 7.34 16.21
CA PRO A 125 -11.46 8.69 15.72
C PRO A 125 -10.25 8.74 14.78
N LEU A 126 -9.39 7.73 14.84
CA LEU A 126 -8.20 7.60 13.98
C LEU A 126 -8.45 6.81 12.69
N SER A 127 -9.70 6.42 12.40
CA SER A 127 -10.08 5.69 11.19
C SER A 127 -9.54 6.35 9.93
N VAL A 128 -9.05 5.52 9.00
CA VAL A 128 -8.48 5.96 7.72
C VAL A 128 -9.39 5.64 6.52
N HIS A 129 -10.59 5.11 6.75
CA HIS A 129 -11.64 5.05 5.72
C HIS A 129 -11.96 6.40 5.08
N PRO A 130 -12.06 7.52 5.84
CA PRO A 130 -12.32 8.82 5.23
C PRO A 130 -11.20 9.29 4.29
N ALA A 131 -9.98 8.76 4.44
CA ALA A 131 -8.86 9.05 3.55
C ALA A 131 -8.84 8.16 2.29
N GLY A 132 -9.79 7.23 2.17
CA GLY A 132 -9.85 6.27 1.07
C GLY A 132 -8.71 5.25 1.06
N MET A 133 -7.87 5.19 2.10
CA MET A 133 -6.74 4.26 2.14
C MET A 133 -7.10 2.87 2.66
N ALA A 134 -8.23 2.75 3.36
CA ALA A 134 -8.71 1.49 3.93
C ALA A 134 -9.72 0.78 3.03
N VAL A 135 -9.74 -0.53 3.15
CA VAL A 135 -10.75 -1.43 2.59
C VAL A 135 -11.12 -2.48 3.64
N ASP A 136 -12.41 -2.75 3.79
CA ASP A 136 -12.89 -3.87 4.60
C ASP A 136 -13.26 -5.03 3.68
N LEU A 137 -12.78 -6.22 4.02
CA LEU A 137 -13.00 -7.45 3.30
C LEU A 137 -13.81 -8.43 4.15
N ARG A 138 -14.77 -9.10 3.54
CA ARG A 138 -15.47 -10.21 4.19
C ARG A 138 -14.47 -11.33 4.48
N ILE A 139 -14.56 -11.93 5.67
CA ILE A 139 -13.81 -13.15 5.99
C ILE A 139 -14.37 -14.28 5.11
N PRO A 140 -13.55 -14.97 4.30
CA PRO A 140 -14.04 -16.08 3.49
C PRO A 140 -14.59 -17.23 4.34
N ASP A 141 -15.70 -17.83 3.92
CA ASP A 141 -16.33 -18.95 4.63
C ASP A 141 -15.49 -20.24 4.47
N ARG A 142 -14.85 -20.40 3.31
CA ARG A 142 -13.96 -21.54 3.00
C ARG A 142 -12.63 -21.41 3.77
N PRO A 143 -12.28 -22.35 4.65
CA PRO A 143 -11.08 -22.24 5.49
C PRO A 143 -9.78 -22.11 4.70
N GLU A 144 -9.65 -22.79 3.55
CA GLU A 144 -8.45 -22.70 2.70
C GLU A 144 -8.29 -21.29 2.12
N CYS A 145 -9.40 -20.67 1.73
CA CYS A 145 -9.44 -19.35 1.13
C CYS A 145 -9.23 -18.25 2.16
N ARG A 146 -9.80 -18.42 3.36
CA ARG A 146 -9.48 -17.58 4.51
C ARG A 146 -7.96 -17.60 4.79
N ARG A 147 -7.38 -18.79 5.00
CA ARG A 147 -5.95 -18.94 5.27
C ARG A 147 -5.08 -18.39 4.13
N HIS A 148 -5.50 -18.53 2.88
CA HIS A 148 -4.79 -17.96 1.73
C HIS A 148 -4.78 -16.43 1.77
N LEU A 149 -5.94 -15.80 1.97
CA LEU A 149 -6.06 -14.35 2.09
C LEU A 149 -5.27 -13.81 3.27
N GLU A 150 -5.38 -14.43 4.44
CA GLU A 150 -4.64 -14.05 5.65
C GLU A 150 -3.12 -14.11 5.43
N ARG A 151 -2.59 -15.20 4.82
CA ARG A 151 -1.16 -15.28 4.50
C ARG A 151 -0.71 -14.21 3.52
N LEU A 152 -1.53 -13.90 2.51
CA LEU A 152 -1.23 -12.83 1.55
C LEU A 152 -1.15 -11.47 2.26
N LEU A 153 -2.11 -11.15 3.12
CA LEU A 153 -2.14 -9.90 3.89
C LEU A 153 -0.95 -9.81 4.85
N LEU A 154 -0.66 -10.88 5.60
CA LEU A 154 0.49 -10.94 6.51
C LEU A 154 1.82 -10.80 5.77
N ALA A 155 1.95 -11.36 4.55
CA ALA A 155 3.15 -11.20 3.74
C ALA A 155 3.33 -9.76 3.22
N LEU A 156 2.24 -9.03 2.97
CA LEU A 156 2.29 -7.62 2.61
C LEU A 156 2.56 -6.73 3.83
N GLU A 157 2.00 -7.08 5.00
CA GLU A 157 2.28 -6.40 6.26
C GLU A 157 3.75 -6.57 6.69
N ALA A 158 4.31 -7.77 6.54
CA ALA A 158 5.75 -8.02 6.76
C ALA A 158 6.65 -7.12 5.91
N GLN A 159 6.18 -6.71 4.73
CA GLN A 159 6.87 -5.80 3.83
C GLN A 159 6.63 -4.32 4.14
N GLY A 160 5.79 -4.02 5.14
CA GLY A 160 5.43 -2.66 5.55
C GLY A 160 4.63 -1.89 4.50
N VAL A 161 3.82 -2.58 3.68
CA VAL A 161 3.03 -1.94 2.61
C VAL A 161 1.53 -1.86 2.92
N VAL A 162 1.07 -2.64 3.89
CA VAL A 162 -0.29 -2.59 4.45
C VAL A 162 -0.21 -2.81 5.97
N ASP A 163 -1.31 -2.57 6.66
CA ASP A 163 -1.57 -3.04 8.02
C ASP A 163 -2.95 -3.70 8.00
N ALA A 164 -3.02 -4.97 8.40
CA ALA A 164 -4.23 -5.78 8.30
C ALA A 164 -4.69 -6.24 9.68
N THR A 165 -5.98 -6.12 9.95
CA THR A 165 -6.59 -6.47 11.25
C THR A 165 -7.85 -7.28 11.02
N GLU A 166 -8.01 -8.38 11.75
CA GLU A 166 -9.29 -9.08 11.88
C GLU A 166 -10.13 -8.40 12.97
N GLU A 167 -11.12 -7.62 12.54
CA GLU A 167 -12.10 -7.02 13.43
C GLU A 167 -13.21 -8.01 13.77
N ARG A 168 -13.74 -7.95 15.00
CA ARG A 168 -14.70 -8.93 15.51
C ARG A 168 -16.16 -8.47 15.50
N ARG A 169 -16.42 -7.17 15.34
CA ARG A 169 -17.76 -6.58 15.49
C ARG A 169 -18.01 -5.42 14.51
N PRO A 170 -18.63 -5.68 13.35
CA PRO A 170 -18.90 -7.02 12.78
C PRO A 170 -17.60 -7.74 12.34
N PRO A 171 -17.61 -9.08 12.17
CA PRO A 171 -16.44 -9.80 11.67
C PRO A 171 -16.03 -9.41 10.25
N HIS A 172 -14.83 -8.87 10.08
CA HIS A 172 -14.24 -8.55 8.77
C HIS A 172 -12.72 -8.38 8.88
N LEU A 173 -12.02 -8.37 7.75
CA LEU A 173 -10.62 -7.98 7.66
C LEU A 173 -10.55 -6.50 7.27
N HIS A 174 -10.11 -5.66 8.18
CA HIS A 174 -9.75 -4.28 7.90
C HIS A 174 -8.33 -4.23 7.32
N VAL A 175 -8.13 -3.54 6.20
CA VAL A 175 -6.80 -3.38 5.59
C VAL A 175 -6.55 -1.92 5.26
N ALA A 176 -5.56 -1.32 5.93
CA ALA A 176 -5.06 0.01 5.60
C ALA A 176 -3.87 -0.12 4.63
N VAL A 177 -4.01 0.44 3.43
CA VAL A 177 -2.95 0.43 2.40
C VAL A 177 -2.08 1.66 2.57
N TYR A 178 -0.76 1.48 2.70
CA TYR A 178 0.19 2.58 2.81
C TYR A 178 0.59 3.08 1.42
N PRO A 179 0.08 4.22 0.91
CA PRO A 179 0.09 4.49 -0.52
C PRO A 179 1.50 4.62 -1.11
N GLY A 180 2.42 5.30 -0.41
CA GLY A 180 3.80 5.42 -0.86
C GLY A 180 4.53 4.08 -0.89
N ALA A 181 4.40 3.29 0.17
CA ALA A 181 5.06 2.00 0.30
C ALA A 181 4.51 0.97 -0.69
N TYR A 182 3.19 0.89 -0.86
CA TYR A 182 2.55 -0.04 -1.78
C TYR A 182 2.85 0.30 -3.24
N ALA A 183 2.83 1.59 -3.62
CA ALA A 183 3.22 2.01 -4.96
C ALA A 183 4.68 1.59 -5.29
N ALA A 184 5.60 1.80 -4.35
CA ALA A 184 6.99 1.36 -4.50
C ALA A 184 7.12 -0.16 -4.62
N HIS A 185 6.32 -0.92 -3.86
CA HIS A 185 6.26 -2.38 -3.95
C HIS A 185 5.79 -2.85 -5.33
N VAL A 186 4.73 -2.26 -5.88
CA VAL A 186 4.26 -2.60 -7.24
C VAL A 186 5.34 -2.31 -8.29
N VAL A 187 6.05 -1.19 -8.18
CA VAL A 187 7.17 -0.86 -9.08
C VAL A 187 8.27 -1.92 -9.02
N ARG A 188 8.62 -2.42 -7.83
CA ARG A 188 9.59 -3.52 -7.68
C ARG A 188 9.10 -4.79 -8.37
N LEU A 189 7.87 -5.23 -8.09
CA LEU A 189 7.30 -6.44 -8.71
C LEU A 189 7.31 -6.38 -10.25
N VAL A 190 6.97 -5.23 -10.83
CA VAL A 190 6.99 -5.05 -12.30
C VAL A 190 8.42 -5.12 -12.84
N ARG A 191 9.39 -4.50 -12.16
CA ARG A 191 10.81 -4.56 -12.55
C ARG A 191 11.37 -5.97 -12.46
N ASP A 192 11.04 -6.71 -11.40
CA ASP A 192 11.52 -8.07 -11.19
C ASP A 192 10.93 -9.02 -12.23
N SER A 193 9.64 -8.88 -12.53
CA SER A 193 8.97 -9.62 -13.62
C SER A 193 9.62 -9.33 -14.98
N ALA A 194 9.92 -8.07 -15.28
CA ALA A 194 10.56 -7.68 -16.54
C ALA A 194 12.03 -8.12 -16.64
N SER A 195 12.68 -8.40 -15.51
CA SER A 195 14.05 -8.93 -15.45
C SER A 195 14.04 -10.45 -15.62
N SER A 196 13.05 -11.14 -15.05
CA SER A 196 12.85 -12.59 -15.23
C SER A 196 12.58 -12.97 -16.70
N VAL A 197 11.82 -12.14 -17.44
CA VAL A 197 11.58 -12.34 -18.88
C VAL A 197 12.85 -12.08 -19.71
N ARG A 198 13.78 -11.24 -19.23
CA ARG A 198 15.07 -10.94 -19.86
C ARG A 198 16.19 -11.83 -19.30
N GLY A 199 15.96 -13.14 -19.22
CA GLY A 199 16.94 -14.13 -18.80
C GLY A 199 18.33 -13.96 -19.45
N PRO A 200 19.39 -14.58 -18.90
CA PRO A 200 20.77 -14.36 -19.34
C PRO A 200 20.84 -14.48 -20.86
N ARG A 201 21.40 -13.45 -21.53
CA ARG A 201 21.68 -13.45 -22.97
C ARG A 201 22.44 -14.75 -23.29
N GLN A 202 21.72 -15.78 -23.74
CA GLN A 202 22.35 -16.83 -24.52
C GLN A 202 22.94 -16.12 -25.74
N ARG A 203 24.24 -16.35 -25.97
CA ARG A 203 24.94 -15.86 -27.16
C ARG A 203 24.04 -16.09 -28.39
N PRO A 204 23.87 -15.09 -29.27
CA PRO A 204 22.93 -15.22 -30.36
C PRO A 204 23.35 -16.37 -31.28
N SER A 205 22.63 -17.49 -31.23
CA SER A 205 22.48 -18.34 -32.40
C SER A 205 21.68 -17.52 -33.42
N ARG A 206 22.30 -17.30 -34.57
CA ARG A 206 21.68 -16.65 -35.73
C ARG A 206 20.42 -17.45 -36.05
N HIS A 207 19.23 -16.92 -35.76
CA HIS A 207 17.99 -17.02 -36.54
C HIS A 207 16.93 -16.12 -35.88
N ALA A 208 16.47 -15.13 -36.64
CA ALA A 208 15.54 -14.08 -36.21
C ALA A 208 14.08 -14.50 -36.43
N VAL A 209 13.19 -14.11 -35.52
CA VAL A 209 11.72 -14.08 -35.72
C VAL A 209 11.16 -12.83 -35.00
N PRO A 210 10.22 -12.07 -35.59
CA PRO A 210 9.88 -10.72 -35.13
C PRO A 210 8.88 -10.70 -33.97
N ALA A 211 9.04 -9.70 -33.09
CA ALA A 211 8.21 -9.47 -31.91
C ALA A 211 7.00 -8.58 -32.23
N ALA A 212 5.80 -9.07 -31.93
CA ALA A 212 4.60 -8.25 -31.83
C ALA A 212 3.76 -8.73 -30.63
N ALA A 213 3.72 -7.92 -29.56
CA ALA A 213 2.62 -7.78 -28.60
C ALA A 213 3.12 -7.19 -27.26
N LEU A 214 3.32 -5.86 -27.20
CA LEU A 214 3.48 -5.14 -25.93
C LEU A 214 2.75 -3.80 -25.99
N TRP A 215 1.42 -3.83 -25.87
CA TRP A 215 0.60 -2.65 -25.61
C TRP A 215 -0.55 -3.02 -24.68
N ALA A 216 -0.34 -2.92 -23.36
CA ALA A 216 -1.44 -2.90 -22.37
C ALA A 216 -1.11 -2.30 -20.99
N PHE A 217 0.15 -1.99 -20.64
CA PHE A 217 0.49 -1.54 -19.28
C PHE A 217 1.17 -0.15 -19.17
N GLY A 218 1.29 0.60 -20.27
CA GLY A 218 2.03 1.87 -20.29
C GLY A 218 1.29 3.11 -19.76
N GLY A 219 -0.04 3.07 -19.63
CA GLY A 219 -0.85 4.27 -19.40
C GLY A 219 -0.73 4.89 -18.00
N LEU A 220 -0.46 4.09 -16.96
CA LEU A 220 -0.50 4.58 -15.57
C LEU A 220 0.84 5.17 -15.10
N LEU A 221 1.95 4.81 -15.75
CA LEU A 221 3.29 5.29 -15.36
C LEU A 221 3.58 6.72 -15.84
N ILE A 222 2.90 7.21 -16.88
CA ILE A 222 3.07 8.58 -17.36
C ILE A 222 2.27 9.58 -16.50
N ALA A 223 1.12 9.17 -15.95
CA ALA A 223 0.27 10.05 -15.15
C ALA A 223 0.87 10.38 -13.76
N LEU A 224 1.54 9.42 -13.10
CA LEU A 224 2.15 9.65 -11.78
C LEU A 224 3.48 10.41 -11.86
N GLY A 225 4.23 10.30 -12.97
CA GLY A 225 5.43 11.13 -13.20
C GLY A 225 5.09 12.57 -13.61
N GLY A 226 3.98 12.80 -14.33
CA GLY A 226 3.57 14.11 -14.82
C GLY A 226 2.98 15.05 -13.76
N MET A 227 2.27 14.53 -12.75
CA MET A 227 1.63 15.37 -11.73
C MET A 227 2.60 16.05 -10.76
N MET A 228 3.81 15.51 -10.55
CA MET A 228 4.84 16.20 -9.75
C MET A 228 5.48 17.40 -10.46
N ALA A 229 5.57 17.38 -11.79
CA ALA A 229 6.24 18.44 -12.54
C ALA A 229 5.37 19.70 -12.77
N TRP A 230 4.03 19.60 -12.70
CA TRP A 230 3.14 20.74 -12.94
C TRP A 230 3.11 21.73 -11.78
N ARG A 231 3.31 21.27 -10.53
CA ARG A 231 3.14 22.11 -9.33
C ARG A 231 4.35 23.01 -9.01
N TYR A 232 5.49 22.85 -9.69
CA TYR A 232 6.70 23.64 -9.43
C TYR A 232 6.85 24.91 -10.27
N ARG A 233 5.96 25.16 -11.26
CA ARG A 233 6.12 26.27 -12.23
C ARG A 233 5.19 27.47 -12.03
N ARG A 234 4.48 27.58 -10.90
CA ARG A 234 3.46 28.63 -10.66
C ARG A 234 3.74 29.61 -9.51
N THR A 235 4.91 29.59 -8.89
CA THR A 235 5.25 30.50 -7.76
C THR A 235 6.38 31.50 -8.06
N GLY A 236 6.80 31.65 -9.33
CA GLY A 236 7.91 32.53 -9.70
C GLY A 236 7.55 33.67 -10.65
N ARG A 237 6.66 34.59 -10.26
CA ARG A 237 6.58 35.96 -10.83
C ARG A 237 5.65 36.85 -10.00
N VAL A 238 6.19 37.42 -8.91
CA VAL A 238 5.70 38.70 -8.37
C VAL A 238 6.69 39.75 -8.85
N ALA A 239 6.31 40.45 -9.92
CA ALA A 239 7.08 41.57 -10.43
C ALA A 239 6.84 42.81 -9.56
N ARG A 240 7.95 43.41 -9.13
CA ARG A 240 8.06 44.73 -8.51
C ARG A 240 7.36 45.80 -9.36
N ARG A 241 6.44 46.58 -8.76
CA ARG A 241 6.23 48.01 -9.05
C ARG A 241 6.72 48.73 -7.79
N GLY A 242 7.71 49.62 -7.79
CA GLY A 242 8.04 50.64 -8.79
C GLY A 242 7.33 51.93 -8.38
N GLY A 243 7.95 52.69 -7.47
CA GLY A 243 7.49 54.02 -7.06
C GLY A 243 8.02 55.14 -7.95
N ARG A 244 7.57 56.36 -7.62
CA ARG A 244 7.69 57.67 -8.31
C ARG A 244 6.58 57.87 -9.36
N SER A 245 5.78 58.94 -9.33
CA SER A 245 6.00 60.31 -8.85
C SER A 245 4.81 60.86 -8.05
#